data_AF-A0A9E4A1C0-F1
#
_entry.id   AF-A0A9E4A1C0-F1
#
_cell.length_a   1.000
_cell.length_b   1.000
_cell.length_c   1.000
_cell.angle_alpha   90.00
_cell.angle_beta   90.00
_cell.angle_gamma   90.00
#
_symmetry.space_group_name_H-M   'P 1'
#
loop_
_entity.id
_entity.type
_entity.pdbx_description
1 polymer ?
#
loop_
_entity_poly.entity_id
_entity_poly.type
_entity_poly.pdbx_seq_one_letter_code
_entity_poly.pdbx_strand_id
1 'polypeptide(L)'
;MADIFFIIGCARSGTTALVKILNTSQNATVFVEQKPNLCIEARNLYRGILRDPKQIIQEAKSVPIQKTLSSGLKYGDKNPNYLPFIPYIAELWDCKFLFPVRDGREVVRSLMDWHDFYNQKFSHSGIFAMKEDDPNSPVDSPEQDWWDYSRPRPNPGDPYFEGWQQLSRFEKCAWYWANFNQKALESFSQLDNQRWLQVDMKSLDRFKMRHIFDFLGLDGFNADQIGEMINARINSLQERAGLSDKFPRWTDWTQGQRNAFDRIAGDMMRCVVY
;
A
#
# COMPACT_ATOMS: atom_id res chain seq x y z
N MET A 1 -22.66 10.31 7.93
CA MET A 1 -21.41 10.35 7.15
C MET A 1 -20.43 9.45 7.87
N ALA A 2 -19.74 8.53 7.18
CA ALA A 2 -18.88 7.55 7.86
C ALA A 2 -17.80 8.23 8.72
N ASP A 3 -17.59 7.69 9.93
CA ASP A 3 -16.55 8.17 10.88
C ASP A 3 -15.30 7.30 10.87
N ILE A 4 -15.29 6.24 10.04
CA ILE A 4 -14.20 5.29 9.89
C ILE A 4 -13.75 5.31 8.43
N PHE A 5 -12.43 5.37 8.21
CA PHE A 5 -11.87 5.20 6.88
C PHE A 5 -10.55 4.45 6.89
N PHE A 6 -10.26 3.79 5.76
CA PHE A 6 -9.03 3.03 5.56
C PHE A 6 -8.31 3.51 4.31
N ILE A 7 -6.98 3.56 4.37
CA ILE A 7 -6.12 3.93 3.25
C ILE A 7 -5.36 2.67 2.83
N ILE A 8 -5.73 2.14 1.67
CA ILE A 8 -5.20 0.86 1.17
C ILE A 8 -4.59 1.13 -0.20
N GLY A 9 -3.26 1.10 -0.28
CA GLY A 9 -2.55 1.30 -1.53
C GLY A 9 -1.25 0.51 -1.52
N CYS A 10 -0.73 0.21 -2.72
CA CYS A 10 0.50 -0.56 -2.87
C CYS A 10 1.63 0.13 -2.08
N ALA A 11 2.53 -0.67 -1.48
CA ALA A 11 3.70 -0.11 -0.82
C ALA A 11 4.44 0.85 -1.76
N ARG A 12 4.98 1.95 -1.21
CA ARG A 12 5.69 3.01 -1.94
C ARG A 12 4.82 3.89 -2.86
N SER A 13 3.50 3.80 -2.75
CA SER A 13 2.55 4.67 -3.50
C SER A 13 2.21 5.98 -2.76
N GLY A 14 3.08 6.49 -1.88
CA GLY A 14 2.85 7.77 -1.19
C GLY A 14 1.79 7.76 -0.09
N THR A 15 1.29 6.59 0.32
CA THR A 15 0.26 6.43 1.36
C THR A 15 0.62 7.11 2.69
N THR A 16 1.87 7.05 3.14
CA THR A 16 2.31 7.73 4.37
C THR A 16 2.32 9.26 4.24
N ALA A 17 2.60 9.81 3.05
CA ALA A 17 2.50 11.25 2.82
C ALA A 17 1.05 11.71 2.91
N LEU A 18 0.13 10.95 2.31
CA LEU A 18 -1.31 11.19 2.41
C LEU A 18 -1.78 11.17 3.87
N VAL A 19 -1.37 10.19 4.68
CA VAL A 19 -1.68 10.16 6.12
C VAL A 19 -1.19 11.42 6.86
N LYS A 20 0.05 11.88 6.60
CA LYS A 20 0.57 13.10 7.21
C LYS A 20 -0.30 14.32 6.88
N ILE A 21 -0.78 14.43 5.64
CA ILE A 21 -1.68 15.51 5.23
C ILE A 21 -3.05 15.37 5.92
N LEU A 22 -3.64 14.18 5.94
CA LEU A 22 -4.95 13.96 6.57
C LEU A 22 -4.94 14.18 8.10
N ASN A 23 -3.80 13.96 8.75
CA ASN A 23 -3.60 14.30 10.17
C ASN A 23 -3.52 15.82 10.46
N THR A 24 -3.57 16.69 9.44
CA THR A 24 -3.79 18.13 9.65
C THR A 24 -5.26 18.47 9.92
N SER A 25 -6.18 17.52 9.70
CA SER A 25 -7.58 17.70 10.02
C SER A 25 -7.82 17.88 11.52
N GLN A 26 -8.88 18.62 11.85
CA GLN A 26 -9.22 18.93 13.25
C GLN A 26 -10.09 17.85 13.91
N ASN A 27 -10.67 16.95 13.12
CA ASN A 27 -11.70 16.01 13.56
C ASN A 27 -11.34 14.54 13.27
N ALA A 28 -10.07 14.21 13.01
CA ALA A 28 -9.65 12.82 12.81
C ALA A 28 -8.29 12.51 13.42
N THR A 29 -8.07 11.22 13.71
CA THR A 29 -6.74 10.66 13.93
C THR A 29 -6.48 9.60 12.87
N VAL A 30 -5.41 9.76 12.10
CA VAL A 30 -5.04 8.86 11.01
C VAL A 30 -3.76 8.12 11.35
N PHE A 31 -3.88 6.83 11.61
CA PHE A 31 -2.77 5.97 11.97
C PHE A 31 -1.99 5.49 10.74
N VAL A 32 -0.70 5.19 10.96
CA VAL A 32 0.15 4.49 9.99
C VAL A 32 0.41 3.11 10.55
N GLU A 33 -0.13 2.09 9.89
CA GLU A 33 0.11 0.68 10.22
C GLU A 33 -0.15 0.42 11.71
N GLN A 34 -1.36 0.76 12.17
CA GLN A 34 -1.71 0.55 13.57
C GLN A 34 -1.65 -0.94 13.90
N LYS A 35 -0.91 -1.29 14.95
CA LYS A 35 -0.75 -2.68 15.37
C LYS A 35 -2.09 -3.29 15.84
N PRO A 36 -2.31 -4.60 15.59
CA PRO A 36 -1.46 -5.50 14.83
C PRO A 36 -1.51 -5.22 13.31
N ASN A 37 -0.39 -5.47 12.62
CA ASN A 37 -0.23 -5.16 11.20
C ASN A 37 -0.88 -6.16 10.24
N LEU A 38 -1.31 -7.31 10.77
CA LEU A 38 -1.95 -8.42 10.03
C LEU A 38 -1.11 -8.96 8.87
N CYS A 39 0.21 -8.97 8.99
CA CYS A 39 1.10 -9.41 7.93
C CYS A 39 0.95 -10.89 7.58
N ILE A 40 1.00 -11.75 8.60
CA ILE A 40 0.90 -13.20 8.43
C ILE A 40 -0.52 -13.57 7.98
N GLU A 41 -1.51 -12.92 8.59
CA GLU A 41 -2.92 -13.11 8.32
C GLU A 41 -3.26 -12.69 6.89
N ALA A 42 -2.77 -11.54 6.41
CA ALA A 42 -2.96 -11.12 5.02
C ALA A 42 -2.39 -12.15 4.04
N ARG A 43 -1.17 -12.67 4.28
CA ARG A 43 -0.56 -13.70 3.45
C ARG A 43 -1.36 -15.00 3.47
N ASN A 44 -1.80 -15.43 4.64
CA ASN A 44 -2.62 -16.64 4.81
C ASN A 44 -3.99 -16.50 4.13
N LEU A 45 -4.57 -15.29 4.12
CA LEU A 45 -5.82 -15.00 3.43
C LEU A 45 -5.66 -15.08 1.92
N TYR A 46 -4.57 -14.54 1.35
CA TYR A 46 -4.25 -14.71 -0.07
C TYR A 46 -4.09 -16.18 -0.48
N ARG A 47 -3.58 -17.02 0.44
CA ARG A 47 -3.40 -18.46 0.22
C ARG A 47 -4.67 -19.29 0.44
N GLY A 48 -5.77 -18.66 0.89
CA GLY A 48 -7.01 -19.36 1.21
C GLY A 48 -6.92 -20.28 2.44
N ILE A 49 -5.94 -20.06 3.32
CA ILE A 49 -5.73 -20.90 4.53
C ILE A 49 -6.09 -20.16 5.83
N LEU A 50 -6.36 -18.86 5.78
CA LEU A 50 -6.81 -18.11 6.95
C LEU A 50 -8.26 -18.49 7.29
N ARG A 51 -8.49 -18.86 8.55
CA ARG A 51 -9.82 -19.09 9.10
C ARG A 51 -10.35 -17.80 9.72
N ASP A 52 -11.66 -17.59 9.61
CA ASP A 52 -12.39 -16.49 10.25
C ASP A 52 -11.78 -15.08 10.03
N PRO A 53 -11.46 -14.68 8.78
CA PRO A 53 -10.81 -13.40 8.48
C PRO A 53 -11.57 -12.18 9.05
N LYS A 54 -12.91 -12.25 9.08
CA LYS A 54 -13.77 -11.21 9.65
C LYS A 54 -13.55 -11.04 11.16
N GLN A 55 -13.46 -12.14 11.91
CA GLN A 55 -13.22 -12.09 13.35
C GLN A 55 -11.83 -11.51 13.64
N ILE A 56 -10.81 -11.94 12.90
CA ILE A 56 -9.42 -11.48 13.06
C ILE A 56 -9.32 -9.96 12.89
N ILE A 57 -9.86 -9.41 11.80
CA ILE A 57 -9.81 -7.96 11.58
C ILE A 57 -10.67 -7.21 12.61
N GLN A 58 -11.80 -7.77 13.02
CA GLN A 58 -12.65 -7.19 14.05
C GLN A 58 -11.91 -7.07 15.38
N GLU A 59 -11.27 -8.14 15.86
CA GLU A 59 -10.50 -8.15 17.11
C GLU A 59 -9.30 -7.19 17.05
N ALA A 60 -8.61 -7.16 15.90
CA ALA A 60 -7.47 -6.28 15.68
C ALA A 60 -7.82 -4.79 15.72
N LYS A 61 -9.05 -4.41 15.36
CA LYS A 61 -9.39 -3.00 15.08
C LYS A 61 -10.51 -2.41 15.93
N SER A 62 -11.38 -3.22 16.53
CA SER A 62 -12.55 -2.70 17.26
C SER A 62 -12.17 -1.81 18.44
N VAL A 63 -11.19 -2.21 19.26
CA VAL A 63 -10.74 -1.43 20.42
C VAL A 63 -10.15 -0.07 20.01
N PRO A 64 -9.17 0.02 19.09
CA PRO A 64 -8.64 1.32 18.70
C PRO A 64 -9.67 2.19 17.97
N ILE A 65 -10.54 1.60 17.13
CA ILE A 65 -11.65 2.33 16.49
C ILE A 65 -12.55 2.94 17.57
N GLN A 66 -13.05 2.12 18.50
CA GLN A 66 -13.95 2.57 19.56
C GLN A 66 -13.31 3.67 20.42
N LYS A 67 -12.02 3.53 20.75
CA LYS A 67 -11.27 4.54 21.51
C LYS A 67 -11.17 5.88 20.79
N THR A 68 -10.92 5.87 19.48
CA THR A 68 -10.86 7.11 18.69
C THR A 68 -12.23 7.75 18.57
N LEU A 69 -13.27 6.97 18.24
CA LEU A 69 -14.64 7.48 18.14
C LEU A 69 -15.16 8.04 19.47
N SER A 70 -14.85 7.40 20.61
CA SER A 70 -15.28 7.89 21.93
C SER A 70 -14.59 9.19 22.36
N SER A 71 -13.46 9.55 21.73
CA SER A 71 -12.84 10.87 21.87
C SER A 71 -13.44 11.95 20.96
N GLY A 72 -14.50 11.63 20.20
CA GLY A 72 -15.14 12.56 19.27
C GLY A 72 -14.37 12.78 17.97
N LEU A 73 -13.42 11.90 17.65
CA LEU A 73 -12.60 11.96 16.44
C LEU A 73 -12.96 10.84 15.47
N LYS A 74 -12.83 11.11 14.17
CA LYS A 74 -12.88 10.09 13.12
C LYS A 74 -11.63 9.21 13.18
N TYR A 75 -11.81 7.93 12.85
CA TYR A 75 -10.74 6.96 12.77
C TYR A 75 -10.28 6.79 11.32
N GLY A 76 -8.97 6.99 11.08
CA GLY A 76 -8.31 6.63 9.84
C GLY A 76 -7.18 5.64 10.09
N ASP A 77 -7.00 4.61 9.28
CA ASP A 77 -5.80 3.75 9.34
C ASP A 77 -5.28 3.41 7.96
N LYS A 78 -3.96 3.53 7.77
CA LYS A 78 -3.26 3.16 6.55
C LYS A 78 -2.52 1.86 6.77
N ASN A 79 -2.86 0.84 6.00
CA ASN A 79 -2.07 -0.39 5.97
C ASN A 79 -2.24 -1.13 4.64
N PRO A 80 -1.15 -1.41 3.88
CA PRO A 80 -1.26 -2.20 2.65
C PRO A 80 -1.77 -3.63 2.90
N ASN A 81 -1.59 -4.18 4.10
CA ASN A 81 -2.03 -5.53 4.44
C ASN A 81 -3.53 -5.67 4.62
N TYR A 82 -4.29 -4.57 4.56
CA TYR A 82 -5.76 -4.63 4.58
C TYR A 82 -6.36 -4.95 3.22
N LEU A 83 -5.56 -5.01 2.14
CA LEU A 83 -6.04 -5.34 0.81
C LEU A 83 -6.93 -6.61 0.77
N PRO A 84 -6.50 -7.79 1.27
CA PRO A 84 -7.36 -8.97 1.23
C PRO A 84 -8.52 -8.90 2.24
N PHE A 85 -8.49 -7.95 3.18
CA PHE A 85 -9.52 -7.76 4.20
C PHE A 85 -10.64 -6.79 3.78
N ILE A 86 -10.54 -6.11 2.63
CA ILE A 86 -11.51 -5.10 2.18
C ILE A 86 -12.97 -5.57 2.31
N PRO A 87 -13.37 -6.78 1.83
CA PRO A 87 -14.75 -7.23 1.93
C PRO A 87 -15.23 -7.33 3.39
N TYR A 88 -14.40 -7.89 4.26
CA TYR A 88 -14.74 -8.07 5.67
C TYR A 88 -14.79 -6.74 6.43
N ILE A 89 -13.87 -5.82 6.14
CA ILE A 89 -13.88 -4.46 6.70
C ILE A 89 -15.17 -3.75 6.28
N ALA A 90 -15.55 -3.86 5.01
CA ALA A 90 -16.73 -3.22 4.47
C ALA A 90 -18.05 -3.77 5.06
N GLU A 91 -18.07 -5.05 5.46
CA GLU A 91 -19.20 -5.66 6.17
C GLU A 91 -19.26 -5.29 7.66
N LEU A 92 -18.11 -5.12 8.32
CA LEU A 92 -18.04 -4.87 9.76
C LEU A 92 -18.38 -3.43 10.13
N TRP A 93 -17.97 -2.48 9.29
CA TRP A 93 -18.07 -1.06 9.60
C TRP A 93 -18.64 -0.28 8.42
N ASP A 94 -19.51 0.70 8.74
CA ASP A 94 -19.83 1.79 7.82
C ASP A 94 -18.59 2.69 7.68
N CYS A 95 -17.80 2.38 6.66
CA CYS A 95 -16.49 2.98 6.44
C CYS A 95 -16.27 3.33 4.97
N LYS A 96 -15.33 4.27 4.78
CA LYS A 96 -14.83 4.70 3.47
C LYS A 96 -13.41 4.19 3.21
N PHE A 97 -13.04 4.09 1.94
CA PHE A 97 -11.72 3.66 1.51
C PHE A 97 -11.06 4.72 0.62
N LEU A 98 -9.79 5.01 0.86
CA LEU A 98 -8.94 5.71 -0.09
C LEU A 98 -8.00 4.71 -0.75
N PHE A 99 -7.98 4.73 -2.08
CA PHE A 99 -7.11 3.90 -2.91
C PHE A 99 -6.07 4.77 -3.62
N PRO A 100 -4.96 5.12 -2.96
CA PRO A 100 -3.89 5.88 -3.60
C PRO A 100 -3.13 5.02 -4.60
N VAL A 101 -3.08 5.51 -5.83
CA VAL A 101 -2.35 4.93 -6.96
C VAL A 101 -1.18 5.85 -7.31
N ARG A 102 -0.05 5.23 -7.66
CA ARG A 102 1.13 5.91 -8.18
C ARG A 102 1.63 5.17 -9.42
N ASP A 103 2.28 5.91 -10.33
CA ASP A 103 3.00 5.36 -11.47
C ASP A 103 3.82 4.12 -11.07
N GLY A 104 3.48 2.98 -11.65
CA GLY A 104 4.09 1.70 -11.30
C GLY A 104 5.59 1.68 -11.51
N ARG A 105 6.11 2.47 -12.45
CA ARG A 105 7.56 2.55 -12.71
C ARG A 105 8.29 3.24 -11.56
N GLU A 106 7.69 4.29 -11.01
CA GLU A 106 8.21 4.97 -9.83
C GLU A 106 8.08 4.13 -8.56
N VAL A 107 7.02 3.32 -8.46
CA VAL A 107 6.86 2.36 -7.35
C VAL A 107 7.92 1.27 -7.44
N VAL A 108 8.11 0.63 -8.59
CA VAL A 108 9.13 -0.42 -8.80
C VAL A 108 10.52 0.12 -8.53
N ARG A 109 10.88 1.30 -9.06
CA ARG A 109 12.15 1.96 -8.74
C ARG A 109 12.31 2.15 -7.23
N SER A 110 11.29 2.70 -6.56
CA SER A 110 11.34 2.89 -5.12
C SER A 110 11.41 1.57 -4.35
N LEU A 111 10.83 0.48 -4.83
CA LEU A 111 10.97 -0.83 -4.18
C LEU A 111 12.41 -1.33 -4.32
N MET A 112 13.00 -1.20 -5.51
CA MET A 112 14.40 -1.57 -5.75
C MET A 112 15.37 -0.78 -4.87
N ASP A 113 15.18 0.54 -4.72
CA ASP A 113 16.02 1.38 -3.85
C ASP A 113 15.99 0.95 -2.38
N TRP A 114 14.82 0.52 -1.89
CA TRP A 114 14.66 0.15 -0.48
C TRP A 114 15.22 -1.23 -0.15
N HIS A 115 15.35 -2.13 -1.12
CA HIS A 115 15.95 -3.45 -0.91
C HIS A 115 17.35 -3.33 -0.30
N ASP A 116 18.22 -2.49 -0.88
CA ASP A 116 19.59 -2.32 -0.41
C ASP A 116 19.64 -1.65 0.97
N PHE A 117 18.66 -0.82 1.29
CA PHE A 117 18.59 -0.11 2.55
C PHE A 117 18.11 -0.99 3.72
N TYR A 118 17.09 -1.82 3.49
CA TYR A 118 16.56 -2.72 4.52
C TYR A 118 17.63 -3.73 4.98
N ASN A 119 18.40 -4.28 4.04
CA ASN A 119 19.53 -5.18 4.33
C ASN A 119 20.61 -4.55 5.22
N GLN A 120 20.75 -3.22 5.25
CA GLN A 120 21.82 -2.53 5.98
C GLN A 120 21.42 -1.97 7.34
N LYS A 121 20.13 -1.62 7.57
CA LYS A 121 19.73 -0.85 8.76
C LYS A 121 18.59 -1.42 9.60
N PHE A 122 17.72 -2.27 9.07
CA PHE A 122 16.43 -2.55 9.74
C PHE A 122 16.22 -3.99 10.18
N SER A 123 17.21 -4.88 10.04
CA SER A 123 17.08 -6.31 10.37
C SER A 123 15.88 -6.99 9.69
N HIS A 124 15.39 -6.41 8.59
CA HIS A 124 14.41 -7.03 7.69
C HIS A 124 15.17 -7.48 6.45
N SER A 125 14.74 -8.59 5.88
CA SER A 125 15.17 -9.01 4.55
C SER A 125 14.72 -7.94 3.54
N GLY A 126 15.54 -7.66 2.54
CA GLY A 126 15.10 -6.75 1.48
C GLY A 126 13.82 -7.23 0.79
N ILE A 127 13.24 -6.42 -0.08
CA ILE A 127 11.99 -6.79 -0.79
C ILE A 127 12.21 -8.04 -1.64
N PHE A 128 11.30 -9.02 -1.53
CA PHE A 128 11.39 -10.35 -2.15
C PHE A 128 12.73 -11.03 -1.86
N ALA A 129 13.06 -11.10 -0.58
CA ALA A 129 14.28 -11.72 -0.09
C ALA A 129 13.99 -12.88 0.87
N MET A 130 12.76 -13.40 0.92
CA MET A 130 12.47 -14.68 1.56
C MET A 130 13.03 -15.84 0.72
N LYS A 131 13.29 -17.00 1.34
CA LYS A 131 13.75 -18.22 0.68
C LYS A 131 12.78 -18.75 -0.37
N GLU A 132 11.49 -18.45 -0.23
CA GLU A 132 10.47 -18.74 -1.25
C GLU A 132 10.69 -17.93 -2.54
N ASP A 133 11.29 -16.74 -2.44
CA ASP A 133 11.56 -15.85 -3.57
C ASP A 133 13.01 -15.97 -4.07
N ASP A 134 13.97 -16.25 -3.20
CA ASP A 134 15.39 -16.44 -3.52
C ASP A 134 15.94 -17.65 -2.75
N PRO A 135 16.22 -18.78 -3.42
CA PRO A 135 16.70 -20.00 -2.77
C PRO A 135 17.98 -19.84 -1.94
N ASN A 136 18.77 -18.79 -2.21
CA ASN A 136 20.01 -18.49 -1.47
C ASN A 136 19.77 -17.61 -0.23
N SER A 137 18.54 -17.14 -0.01
CA SER A 137 18.24 -16.32 1.14
C SER A 137 18.35 -17.10 2.46
N PRO A 138 18.92 -16.50 3.51
CA PRO A 138 18.91 -17.07 4.85
C PRO A 138 17.56 -16.92 5.57
N VAL A 139 16.58 -16.22 4.97
CA VAL A 139 15.30 -15.90 5.60
C VAL A 139 14.23 -16.88 5.13
N ASP A 140 13.93 -17.88 5.94
CA ASP A 140 13.04 -18.99 5.60
C ASP A 140 11.77 -19.07 6.45
N SER A 141 11.60 -18.16 7.42
CA SER A 141 10.44 -18.11 8.30
C SER A 141 9.74 -16.74 8.31
N PRO A 142 8.40 -16.68 8.41
CA PRO A 142 7.65 -15.43 8.53
C PRO A 142 8.06 -14.56 9.72
N GLU A 143 8.55 -15.16 10.81
CA GLU A 143 8.96 -14.46 12.03
C GLU A 143 10.24 -13.65 11.82
N GLN A 144 11.10 -14.10 10.89
CA GLN A 144 12.32 -13.40 10.52
C GLN A 144 12.04 -12.16 9.67
N ASP A 145 11.03 -12.22 8.80
CA ASP A 145 10.55 -11.05 8.05
C ASP A 145 9.06 -11.13 7.70
N TRP A 146 8.23 -10.72 8.65
CA TRP A 146 6.78 -10.69 8.52
C TRP A 146 6.33 -9.66 7.46
N TRP A 147 7.11 -8.61 7.23
CA TRP A 147 6.80 -7.60 6.22
C TRP A 147 7.01 -8.13 4.81
N ASP A 148 8.12 -8.81 4.54
CA ASP A 148 8.30 -9.47 3.25
C ASP A 148 7.34 -10.63 3.07
N TYR A 149 7.13 -11.47 4.09
CA TYR A 149 6.14 -12.54 4.04
C TYR A 149 4.71 -12.05 3.68
N SER A 150 4.29 -10.87 4.16
CA SER A 150 2.95 -10.33 3.89
C SER A 150 2.65 -10.04 2.43
N ARG A 151 3.68 -9.86 1.59
CA ARG A 151 3.49 -9.53 0.18
C ARG A 151 2.81 -10.70 -0.54
N PRO A 152 1.87 -10.44 -1.45
CA PRO A 152 1.33 -11.52 -2.28
C PRO A 152 2.45 -12.10 -3.14
N ARG A 153 2.36 -13.39 -3.41
CA ARG A 153 3.07 -14.13 -4.47
C ARG A 153 2.00 -14.74 -5.38
N PRO A 154 2.33 -15.12 -6.61
CA PRO A 154 1.44 -15.88 -7.47
C PRO A 154 0.83 -17.08 -6.75
N ASN A 155 -0.45 -17.35 -6.99
CA ASN A 155 -1.13 -18.58 -6.56
C ASN A 155 -1.15 -19.58 -7.73
N PRO A 156 -1.42 -20.88 -7.48
CA PRO A 156 -1.69 -21.82 -8.57
C PRO A 156 -2.75 -21.27 -9.54
N GLY A 157 -2.43 -21.25 -10.84
CA GLY A 157 -3.27 -20.65 -11.88
C GLY A 157 -2.85 -19.25 -12.31
N ASP A 158 -2.02 -18.56 -11.54
CA ASP A 158 -1.37 -17.31 -11.99
C ASP A 158 -0.25 -17.64 -13.01
N PRO A 159 -0.13 -16.93 -14.14
CA PRO A 159 0.89 -17.18 -15.16
C PRO A 159 2.34 -17.14 -14.65
N TYR A 160 2.58 -16.48 -13.52
CA TYR A 160 3.90 -16.33 -12.91
C TYR A 160 4.19 -17.36 -11.82
N PHE A 161 3.26 -18.28 -11.51
CA PHE A 161 3.41 -19.26 -10.43
C PHE A 161 4.60 -20.19 -10.63
N GLU A 162 4.64 -20.92 -11.75
CA GLU A 162 5.72 -21.88 -12.02
C GLU A 162 7.07 -21.19 -12.25
N GLY A 163 7.04 -19.98 -12.82
CA GLY A 163 8.21 -19.17 -13.16
C GLY A 163 8.69 -18.22 -12.05
N TRP A 164 8.08 -18.25 -10.86
CA TRP A 164 8.27 -17.19 -9.86
C TRP A 164 9.74 -17.07 -9.42
N GLN A 165 10.40 -18.20 -9.18
CA GLN A 165 11.80 -18.20 -8.74
C GLN A 165 12.77 -17.72 -9.82
N GLN A 166 12.38 -17.81 -11.09
CA GLN A 166 13.17 -17.35 -12.23
C GLN A 166 13.01 -15.86 -12.50
N LEU A 167 11.97 -15.22 -11.96
CA LEU A 167 11.81 -13.77 -12.07
C LEU A 167 12.91 -13.05 -11.28
N SER A 168 13.50 -12.06 -11.94
CA SER A 168 14.36 -11.09 -11.26
C SER A 168 13.56 -10.33 -10.19
N ARG A 169 14.25 -9.78 -9.19
CA ARG A 169 13.59 -8.94 -8.19
C ARG A 169 12.82 -7.76 -8.80
N PHE A 170 13.36 -7.17 -9.87
CA PHE A 170 12.69 -6.11 -10.62
C PHE A 170 11.33 -6.58 -11.16
N GLU A 171 11.29 -7.77 -11.77
CA GLU A 171 10.06 -8.38 -12.28
C GLU A 171 9.08 -8.73 -11.16
N LYS A 172 9.55 -9.24 -10.01
CA LYS A 172 8.72 -9.49 -8.82
C LYS A 172 8.10 -8.19 -8.29
N CYS A 173 8.86 -7.10 -8.25
CA CYS A 173 8.34 -5.78 -7.90
C CYS A 173 7.29 -5.26 -8.89
N ALA A 174 7.50 -5.47 -10.20
CA ALA A 174 6.53 -5.10 -11.22
C ALA A 174 5.23 -5.91 -11.08
N TRP A 175 5.36 -7.23 -10.87
CA TRP A 175 4.23 -8.13 -10.64
C TRP A 175 3.47 -7.74 -9.37
N TYR A 176 4.19 -7.44 -8.28
CA TYR A 176 3.59 -7.02 -7.02
C TYR A 176 2.74 -5.78 -7.18
N TRP A 177 3.27 -4.74 -7.84
CA TRP A 177 2.51 -3.52 -8.09
C TRP A 177 1.27 -3.82 -8.95
N ALA A 178 1.42 -4.58 -10.03
CA ALA A 178 0.31 -4.89 -10.92
C ALA A 178 -0.79 -5.68 -10.20
N ASN A 179 -0.42 -6.79 -9.55
CA ASN A 179 -1.33 -7.67 -8.84
C ASN A 179 -1.97 -6.98 -7.63
N PHE A 180 -1.26 -6.12 -6.89
CA PHE A 180 -1.85 -5.36 -5.78
C PHE A 180 -2.99 -4.46 -6.29
N ASN A 181 -2.72 -3.66 -7.33
CA ASN A 181 -3.70 -2.71 -7.85
C ASN A 181 -4.89 -3.42 -8.50
N GLN A 182 -4.64 -4.54 -9.20
CA GLN A 182 -5.70 -5.36 -9.77
C GLN A 182 -6.65 -5.87 -8.67
N LYS A 183 -6.10 -6.50 -7.62
CA LYS A 183 -6.91 -7.00 -6.50
C LYS A 183 -7.65 -5.90 -5.75
N ALA A 184 -7.04 -4.71 -5.67
CA ALA A 184 -7.67 -3.56 -5.04
C ALA A 184 -8.90 -3.12 -5.86
N LEU A 185 -8.74 -2.96 -7.18
CA LEU A 185 -9.85 -2.63 -8.07
C LEU A 185 -10.94 -3.69 -8.06
N GLU A 186 -10.58 -4.97 -8.12
CA GLU A 186 -11.52 -6.08 -8.01
C GLU A 186 -12.34 -5.97 -6.73
N SER A 187 -11.67 -5.75 -5.58
CA SER A 187 -12.35 -5.62 -4.28
C SER A 187 -13.24 -4.38 -4.19
N PHE A 188 -12.75 -3.22 -4.64
CA PHE A 188 -13.49 -1.96 -4.60
C PHE A 188 -14.65 -1.92 -5.59
N SER A 189 -14.55 -2.61 -6.73
CA SER A 189 -15.64 -2.72 -7.72
C SER A 189 -16.89 -3.42 -7.18
N GLN A 190 -16.74 -4.20 -6.10
CA GLN A 190 -17.86 -4.86 -5.41
C GLN A 190 -18.52 -3.96 -4.35
N LEU A 191 -17.96 -2.78 -4.07
CA LEU A 191 -18.50 -1.82 -3.12
C LEU A 191 -19.33 -0.75 -3.84
N ASP A 192 -20.24 -0.13 -3.10
CA ASP A 192 -20.91 1.10 -3.55
C ASP A 192 -19.88 2.20 -3.87
N ASN A 193 -20.09 2.93 -4.97
CA ASN A 193 -19.15 3.93 -5.46
C ASN A 193 -18.96 5.12 -4.49
N GLN A 194 -19.86 5.32 -3.52
CA GLN A 194 -19.72 6.33 -2.47
C GLN A 194 -18.81 5.87 -1.32
N ARG A 195 -18.44 4.58 -1.28
CA ARG A 195 -17.61 4.01 -0.21
C ARG A 195 -16.12 4.07 -0.50
N TRP A 196 -15.70 4.40 -1.71
CA TRP A 196 -14.27 4.45 -2.01
C TRP A 196 -13.92 5.54 -3.01
N LEU A 197 -12.66 6.00 -2.95
CA LEU A 197 -12.13 7.02 -3.85
C LEU A 197 -10.71 6.64 -4.27
N GLN A 198 -10.49 6.53 -5.58
CA GLN A 198 -9.13 6.42 -6.13
C GLN A 198 -8.43 7.79 -6.06
N VAL A 199 -7.18 7.79 -5.60
CA VAL A 199 -6.36 8.99 -5.48
C VAL A 199 -5.13 8.86 -6.36
N ASP A 200 -5.08 9.59 -7.47
CA ASP A 200 -3.87 9.69 -8.28
C ASP A 200 -2.84 10.57 -7.55
N MET A 201 -1.80 9.93 -7.03
CA MET A 201 -0.74 10.57 -6.28
C MET A 201 0.20 11.40 -7.17
N LYS A 202 0.21 11.20 -8.49
CA LYS A 202 1.05 11.97 -9.41
C LYS A 202 0.48 13.36 -9.66
N SER A 203 -0.84 13.46 -9.79
CA SER A 203 -1.53 14.73 -10.05
C SER A 203 -2.13 15.37 -8.80
N LEU A 204 -1.76 14.89 -7.60
CA LEU A 204 -2.31 15.40 -6.35
C LEU A 204 -2.04 16.91 -6.19
N ASP A 205 -3.10 17.66 -5.95
CA ASP A 205 -3.06 19.12 -5.77
C ASP A 205 -4.03 19.52 -4.65
N ARG A 206 -4.08 20.82 -4.32
CA ARG A 206 -4.96 21.34 -3.26
C ARG A 206 -6.45 21.10 -3.52
N PHE A 207 -6.90 21.09 -4.78
CA PHE A 207 -8.31 20.86 -5.11
C PHE A 207 -8.68 19.39 -4.95
N LYS A 208 -7.80 18.47 -5.37
CA LYS A 208 -7.97 17.03 -5.13
C LYS A 208 -7.92 16.72 -3.63
N MET A 209 -7.04 17.36 -2.87
CA MET A 209 -7.01 17.21 -1.42
C MET A 209 -8.28 17.73 -0.74
N ARG A 210 -8.83 18.86 -1.21
CA ARG A 210 -10.14 19.36 -0.75
C ARG A 210 -11.21 18.29 -0.98
N HIS A 211 -11.27 17.73 -2.18
CA HIS A 211 -12.21 16.66 -2.51
C HIS A 211 -12.05 15.43 -1.61
N ILE A 212 -10.81 15.05 -1.27
CA ILE A 212 -10.55 13.95 -0.33
C ILE A 212 -11.06 14.30 1.09
N PHE A 213 -10.83 15.53 1.57
CA PHE A 213 -11.36 15.99 2.85
C PHE A 213 -12.89 15.95 2.86
N ASP A 214 -13.53 16.48 1.82
CA ASP A 214 -14.99 16.48 1.69
C ASP A 214 -15.54 15.05 1.62
N PHE A 215 -14.88 14.17 0.84
CA PHE A 215 -15.22 12.76 0.75
C PHE A 215 -15.14 12.07 2.12
N LEU A 216 -14.13 12.38 2.95
CA LEU A 216 -13.98 11.78 4.27
C LEU A 216 -14.74 12.52 5.39
N GLY A 217 -15.31 13.70 5.11
CA GLY A 217 -15.93 14.56 6.11
C GLY A 217 -14.93 15.19 7.08
N LEU A 218 -13.73 15.51 6.61
CA LEU A 218 -12.66 16.07 7.44
C LEU A 218 -12.76 17.59 7.55
N ASP A 219 -12.55 18.09 8.76
CA ASP A 219 -12.57 19.52 9.08
C ASP A 219 -11.16 20.13 9.09
N GLY A 220 -11.08 21.46 9.03
CA GLY A 220 -9.82 22.19 9.24
C GLY A 220 -8.89 22.22 8.03
N PHE A 221 -9.40 22.00 6.82
CA PHE A 221 -8.58 22.09 5.61
C PHE A 221 -7.93 23.47 5.44
N ASN A 222 -6.60 23.48 5.39
CA ASN A 222 -5.80 24.65 5.11
C ASN A 222 -5.10 24.50 3.74
N ALA A 223 -5.56 25.27 2.75
CA ALA A 223 -5.10 25.14 1.36
C ALA A 223 -3.60 25.41 1.20
N ASP A 224 -3.08 26.41 1.92
CA ASP A 224 -1.69 26.85 1.80
C ASP A 224 -0.75 25.84 2.45
N GLN A 225 -1.04 25.44 3.69
CA GLN A 225 -0.28 24.41 4.40
C GLN A 225 -0.23 23.09 3.61
N ILE A 226 -1.38 22.64 3.09
CA ILE A 226 -1.45 21.41 2.31
C ILE A 226 -0.67 21.55 0.99
N GLY A 227 -0.74 22.70 0.34
CA GLY A 227 0.05 23.00 -0.85
C GLY A 227 1.55 22.88 -0.61
N GLU A 228 2.04 23.43 0.51
CA GLU A 228 3.44 23.30 0.95
C GLU A 228 3.82 21.84 1.20
N MET A 229 2.97 21.09 1.90
CA MET A 229 3.21 19.68 2.21
C MET A 229 3.30 18.79 0.97
N ILE A 230 2.46 19.05 -0.05
CA ILE A 230 2.53 18.35 -1.34
C ILE A 230 3.86 18.64 -2.05
N ASN A 231 4.26 19.91 -2.09
CA ASN A 231 5.49 20.34 -2.77
C ASN A 231 6.77 19.84 -2.09
N ALA A 232 6.75 19.69 -0.76
CA ALA A 232 7.89 19.22 0.03
C ALA A 232 8.25 17.73 -0.21
N ARG A 233 7.43 16.96 -0.94
CA ARG A 233 7.64 15.52 -1.20
C ARG A 233 7.92 14.71 0.08
N ILE A 234 7.08 14.92 1.09
CA ILE A 234 7.24 14.34 2.41
C ILE A 234 7.30 12.80 2.34
N ASN A 235 8.16 12.17 3.15
CA ASN A 235 8.52 10.75 3.21
C ASN A 235 9.36 10.21 2.03
N SER A 236 10.13 11.06 1.37
CA SER A 236 11.13 10.62 0.40
C SER A 236 12.25 9.79 1.05
N LEU A 237 13.02 9.04 0.25
CA LEU A 237 14.23 8.33 0.70
C LEU A 237 15.24 9.30 1.34
N GLN A 238 15.40 10.47 0.73
CA GLN A 238 16.25 11.53 1.23
C GLN A 238 15.83 11.97 2.63
N GLU A 239 14.54 12.20 2.87
CA GLU A 239 14.04 12.61 4.19
C GLU A 239 14.21 11.49 5.25
N ARG A 240 13.90 10.23 4.90
CA ARG A 240 13.87 9.15 5.89
C ARG A 240 15.25 8.57 6.20
N ALA A 241 16.17 8.62 5.26
CA ALA A 241 17.43 7.90 5.32
C ALA A 241 18.65 8.74 4.96
N GLY A 242 18.48 9.97 4.48
CA GLY A 242 19.57 10.78 3.92
C GLY A 242 20.16 10.21 2.64
N LEU A 243 19.43 9.31 1.97
CA LEU A 243 19.92 8.56 0.81
C LEU A 243 19.43 9.16 -0.50
N SER A 244 20.33 9.22 -1.48
CA SER A 244 19.99 9.45 -2.88
C SER A 244 19.37 8.20 -3.51
N ASP A 245 18.55 8.41 -4.54
CA ASP A 245 18.08 7.35 -5.42
C ASP A 245 19.30 6.57 -5.98
N LYS A 246 19.32 5.25 -5.86
CA LYS A 246 20.42 4.37 -6.36
C LYS A 246 20.01 3.63 -7.63
N PHE A 247 18.75 3.22 -7.70
CA PHE A 247 18.18 2.56 -8.86
C PHE A 247 17.83 3.61 -9.92
N PRO A 248 18.13 3.35 -11.21
CA PRO A 248 17.91 4.32 -12.27
C PRO A 248 16.45 4.75 -12.37
N ARG A 249 16.24 6.00 -12.78
CA ARG A 249 14.92 6.49 -13.18
C ARG A 249 14.42 5.66 -14.36
N TRP A 250 13.10 5.59 -14.53
CA TRP A 250 12.51 4.73 -15.56
C TRP A 250 12.90 5.14 -16.98
N THR A 251 13.25 6.41 -17.19
CA THR A 251 13.83 6.92 -18.44
C THR A 251 15.19 6.29 -18.76
N ASP A 252 15.92 5.87 -17.72
CA ASP A 252 17.29 5.34 -17.81
C ASP A 252 17.33 3.82 -17.65
N TRP A 253 16.17 3.16 -17.60
CA TRP A 253 16.09 1.70 -17.58
C TRP A 253 16.70 1.09 -18.85
N THR A 254 17.20 -0.13 -18.75
CA THR A 254 17.61 -0.88 -19.94
C THR A 254 16.39 -1.25 -20.78
N GLN A 255 16.61 -1.61 -22.04
CA GLN A 255 15.51 -2.10 -22.88
C GLN A 255 14.87 -3.36 -22.30
N GLY A 256 15.68 -4.25 -21.70
CA GLY A 256 15.19 -5.45 -21.01
C GLY A 256 14.27 -5.11 -19.83
N GLN A 257 14.63 -4.12 -19.01
CA GLN A 257 13.80 -3.67 -17.88
C GLN A 257 12.47 -3.06 -18.35
N ARG A 258 12.49 -2.22 -19.40
CA ARG A 258 11.26 -1.67 -19.99
C ARG A 258 10.35 -2.77 -20.50
N ASN A 259 10.89 -3.68 -21.32
CA ASN A 259 10.13 -4.81 -21.86
C ASN A 259 9.56 -5.70 -20.75
N ALA A 260 10.33 -5.96 -19.70
CA ALA A 260 9.89 -6.75 -18.56
C ALA A 260 8.76 -6.05 -17.78
N PHE A 261 8.88 -4.75 -17.53
CA PHE A 261 7.82 -3.97 -16.88
C PHE A 261 6.55 -3.95 -17.73
N ASP A 262 6.65 -3.65 -19.02
CA ASP A 262 5.50 -3.56 -19.91
C ASP A 262 4.78 -4.91 -20.04
N ARG A 263 5.53 -6.02 -20.11
CA ARG A 263 5.00 -7.39 -20.13
C ARG A 263 4.22 -7.75 -18.87
N ILE A 264 4.69 -7.30 -17.69
CA ILE A 264 4.14 -7.71 -16.40
C ILE A 264 3.05 -6.74 -15.91
N ALA A 265 3.29 -5.45 -16.04
CA ALA A 265 2.53 -4.38 -15.40
C ALA A 265 1.94 -3.37 -16.40
N GLY A 266 2.23 -3.50 -17.71
CA GLY A 266 1.81 -2.54 -18.72
C GLY A 266 0.29 -2.40 -18.85
N ASP A 267 -0.45 -3.50 -18.79
CA ASP A 267 -1.92 -3.47 -18.79
C ASP A 267 -2.46 -2.74 -17.56
N MET A 268 -1.93 -3.07 -16.38
CA MET A 268 -2.37 -2.41 -15.15
C MET A 268 -2.00 -0.93 -15.14
N MET A 269 -0.83 -0.56 -15.67
CA MET A 269 -0.40 0.83 -15.84
C MET A 269 -1.38 1.63 -16.71
N ARG A 270 -1.93 1.04 -17.77
CA ARG A 270 -2.97 1.66 -18.59
C ARG A 270 -4.29 1.81 -17.87
N CYS A 271 -4.64 0.90 -16.97
CA CYS A 271 -5.95 0.91 -16.31
C CYS A 271 -6.01 1.85 -15.09
N VAL A 272 -4.91 2.04 -14.33
CA VAL A 272 -4.96 2.86 -13.10
C VAL A 272 -4.32 4.25 -13.21
N VAL A 273 -3.57 4.55 -14.27
CA VAL A 273 -2.84 5.83 -14.43
C VAL A 273 -3.28 6.62 -15.68
N TYR A 274 -4.12 6.06 -16.55
CA TYR A 274 -4.63 6.72 -17.76
C TYR A 274 -6.15 6.73 -17.83
#